data_AF-A0A535K7S3-F1
#
_entry.id   AF-A0A535K7S3-F1
#
_cell.length_a   1.000
_cell.length_b   1.000
_cell.length_c   1.000
_cell.angle_alpha   90.00
_cell.angle_beta   90.00
_cell.angle_gamma   90.00
#
_symmetry.space_group_name_H-M   'P 1'
#
loop_
_entity.id
_entity.type
_entity.pdbx_description
1 polymer ?
#
loop_
_entity_poly.entity_id
_entity_poly.type
_entity_poly.pdbx_seq_one_letter_code
_entity_poly.pdbx_strand_id
1 'polypeptide(L)'
;MNPLRLQALALGASLAHVLVDFQVGLYGTGATVNALQAANIVDYDAVYVLWAWALGAAAGSRGAVAALVVLAGAWSAFAQGVVGFVACPPPCGGATGMQDAAHFLSLVFGAWASIGTARAFGEGAGRVSWWPTVFAVALIVTGFVLEGMTFATTR
;
A
#
# COMPACT_ATOMS: atom_id res chain seq x y z
N MET A 1 20.17 -6.22 -6.28
CA MET A 1 19.06 -7.05 -5.74
C MET A 1 17.92 -7.04 -6.76
N ASN A 2 17.22 -8.16 -6.97
CA ASN A 2 16.14 -8.22 -7.95
C ASN A 2 14.95 -7.34 -7.50
N PRO A 3 14.48 -6.35 -8.30
CA PRO A 3 13.42 -5.43 -7.91
C PRO A 3 12.10 -6.14 -7.60
N LEU A 4 11.81 -7.29 -8.22
CA LEU A 4 10.59 -8.06 -7.94
C LEU A 4 10.61 -8.71 -6.56
N ARG A 5 11.79 -9.09 -6.05
CA ARG A 5 11.92 -9.58 -4.67
C ARG A 5 11.68 -8.46 -3.66
N LEU A 6 12.18 -7.25 -3.96
CA LEU A 6 11.90 -6.07 -3.14
C LEU A 6 10.41 -5.72 -3.15
N GLN A 7 9.74 -5.86 -4.30
CA GLN A 7 8.31 -5.65 -4.41
C GLN A 7 7.50 -6.67 -3.58
N ALA A 8 7.89 -7.95 -3.57
CA ALA A 8 7.26 -8.94 -2.71
C ALA A 8 7.45 -8.62 -1.20
N LEU A 9 8.64 -8.13 -0.82
CA LEU A 9 8.90 -7.66 0.55
C LEU A 9 8.06 -6.43 0.91
N ALA A 10 7.95 -5.46 0.01
CA ALA A 10 7.12 -4.26 0.20
C ALA A 10 5.64 -4.61 0.33
N LEU A 11 5.14 -5.52 -0.50
CA LEU A 11 3.78 -6.06 -0.42
C LEU A 11 3.54 -6.73 0.94
N GLY A 12 4.44 -7.60 1.37
CA GLY A 12 4.31 -8.31 2.65
C GLY A 12 4.38 -7.38 3.86
N ALA A 13 5.32 -6.41 3.86
CA ALA A 13 5.42 -5.41 4.91
C ALA A 13 4.17 -4.51 4.97
N SER A 14 3.62 -4.16 3.81
CA SER A 14 2.38 -3.39 3.71
C SER A 14 1.17 -4.20 4.20
N LEU A 15 1.10 -5.49 3.88
CA LEU A 15 0.02 -6.35 4.35
C LEU A 15 0.03 -6.53 5.87
N ALA A 16 1.22 -6.59 6.49
CA ALA A 16 1.36 -6.66 7.94
C ALA A 16 0.69 -5.46 8.63
N HIS A 17 0.72 -4.27 8.02
CA HIS A 17 0.03 -3.10 8.52
C HIS A 17 -1.50 -3.30 8.55
N VAL A 18 -2.09 -3.78 7.45
CA VAL A 18 -3.54 -4.04 7.39
C VAL A 18 -3.97 -5.02 8.49
N LEU A 19 -3.17 -6.03 8.79
CA LEU A 19 -3.43 -6.95 9.89
C LEU A 19 -3.42 -6.26 11.26
N VAL A 20 -2.51 -5.30 11.47
CA VAL A 20 -2.47 -4.47 12.69
C VAL A 20 -3.74 -3.61 12.78
N ASP A 21 -4.19 -3.00 11.69
CA ASP A 21 -5.42 -2.20 11.68
C ASP A 21 -6.67 -3.00 12.06
N PHE A 22 -6.77 -4.25 11.58
CA PHE A 22 -7.81 -5.17 12.03
C PHE A 22 -7.68 -5.49 13.52
N GLN A 23 -6.47 -5.75 14.00
CA GLN A 23 -6.22 -6.10 15.40
C GLN A 23 -6.58 -4.97 16.37
N VAL A 24 -6.37 -3.70 15.97
CA VAL A 24 -6.68 -2.52 16.81
C VAL A 24 -8.14 -2.10 16.69
N GLY A 25 -8.93 -2.80 15.88
CA GLY A 25 -10.36 -2.58 15.74
C GLY A 25 -10.75 -1.44 14.78
N LEU A 26 -9.86 -1.00 13.89
CA LEU A 26 -10.16 0.05 12.91
C LEU A 26 -11.37 -0.30 12.04
N TYR A 27 -11.51 -1.59 11.71
CA TYR A 27 -12.57 -2.13 10.87
C TYR A 27 -13.69 -2.84 11.66
N GLY A 28 -13.85 -2.50 12.95
CA GLY A 28 -14.86 -3.09 13.85
C GLY A 28 -14.38 -4.36 14.56
N THR A 29 -15.21 -4.92 15.44
CA THR A 29 -14.88 -6.08 16.30
C THR A 29 -15.11 -7.45 15.65
N GLY A 30 -15.08 -7.52 14.32
CA GLY A 30 -15.31 -8.76 13.55
C GLY A 30 -16.78 -9.21 13.45
N ALA A 31 -17.69 -8.68 14.27
CA ALA A 31 -19.12 -8.99 14.21
C ALA A 31 -19.94 -8.01 13.35
N THR A 32 -19.50 -6.75 13.22
CA THR A 32 -20.17 -5.73 12.42
C THR A 32 -19.14 -4.81 11.77
N VAL A 33 -19.18 -4.74 10.44
CA VAL A 33 -18.41 -3.80 9.62
C VAL A 33 -19.42 -2.86 8.97
N ASN A 34 -19.28 -1.54 9.15
CA ASN A 34 -20.17 -0.59 8.50
C ASN A 34 -19.83 -0.45 7.00
N ALA A 35 -20.71 0.17 6.21
CA ALA A 35 -20.52 0.27 4.76
C ALA A 35 -19.21 0.99 4.36
N LEU A 36 -18.77 1.96 5.15
CA LEU A 36 -17.54 2.72 4.89
C LEU A 36 -16.29 1.87 5.15
N GLN A 37 -16.26 1.16 6.28
CA GLN A 37 -15.20 0.21 6.61
C GLN A 37 -15.13 -0.92 5.56
N ALA A 38 -16.27 -1.44 5.13
CA ALA A 38 -16.34 -2.47 4.09
C ALA A 38 -15.81 -1.96 2.74
N ALA A 39 -16.15 -0.73 2.37
CA ALA A 39 -15.61 -0.10 1.16
C ALA A 39 -14.09 0.06 1.24
N ASN A 40 -13.54 0.45 2.39
CA ASN A 40 -12.09 0.59 2.55
C ASN A 40 -11.37 -0.77 2.44
N ILE A 41 -11.95 -1.82 3.04
CA ILE A 41 -11.41 -3.19 2.91
C ILE A 41 -11.37 -3.63 1.45
N VAL A 42 -12.47 -3.42 0.70
CA VAL A 42 -12.54 -3.79 -0.72
C VAL A 42 -11.54 -3.00 -1.56
N ASP A 43 -11.31 -1.73 -1.26
CA ASP A 43 -10.30 -0.92 -1.94
C ASP A 43 -8.88 -1.46 -1.67
N TYR A 44 -8.56 -1.78 -0.41
CA TYR A 44 -7.28 -2.36 -0.03
C TYR A 44 -7.06 -3.69 -0.74
N ASP A 45 -8.06 -4.57 -0.74
CA ASP A 45 -8.02 -5.83 -1.49
C ASP A 45 -7.72 -5.60 -2.97
N ALA A 46 -8.36 -4.61 -3.60
CA ALA A 46 -8.09 -4.24 -4.99
C ALA A 46 -6.65 -3.75 -5.20
N VAL A 47 -6.08 -2.97 -4.27
CA VAL A 47 -4.68 -2.55 -4.30
C VAL A 47 -3.75 -3.77 -4.24
N TYR A 48 -3.96 -4.69 -3.29
CA TYR A 48 -3.12 -5.89 -3.16
C TYR A 48 -3.24 -6.82 -4.36
N VAL A 49 -4.44 -7.02 -4.90
CA VAL A 49 -4.67 -7.80 -6.13
C VAL A 49 -3.96 -7.15 -7.32
N LEU A 50 -4.08 -5.84 -7.49
CA LEU A 50 -3.39 -5.12 -8.56
C LEU A 50 -1.88 -5.23 -8.43
N TRP A 51 -1.35 -5.15 -7.20
CA TRP A 51 0.07 -5.28 -6.93
C TRP A 51 0.59 -6.69 -7.20
N ALA A 52 -0.12 -7.72 -6.75
CA ALA A 52 0.20 -9.12 -7.05
C ALA A 52 0.14 -9.41 -8.56
N TRP A 53 -0.89 -8.89 -9.25
CA TRP A 53 -0.99 -8.98 -10.71
C TRP A 53 0.19 -8.29 -11.40
N ALA A 54 0.55 -7.08 -10.98
CA ALA A 54 1.62 -6.31 -11.58
C ALA A 54 2.99 -7.00 -11.38
N LEU A 55 3.20 -7.64 -10.22
CA LEU A 55 4.35 -8.50 -9.94
C LEU A 55 4.48 -9.64 -10.97
N GLY A 56 3.38 -10.35 -11.25
CA GLY A 56 3.36 -11.43 -12.24
C GLY A 56 3.52 -10.93 -13.68
N ALA A 57 2.94 -9.78 -14.00
CA ALA A 57 2.97 -9.20 -15.35
C ALA A 57 4.29 -8.48 -15.70
N ALA A 58 5.12 -8.13 -14.71
CA ALA A 58 6.31 -7.30 -14.88
C ALA A 58 7.33 -7.85 -15.89
N ALA A 59 7.40 -9.17 -16.08
CA ALA A 59 8.32 -9.79 -17.03
C ALA A 59 8.03 -9.42 -18.50
N GLY A 60 6.76 -9.12 -18.83
CA GLY A 60 6.32 -8.82 -20.20
C GLY A 60 5.66 -7.46 -20.37
N SER A 61 5.45 -6.71 -19.28
CA SER A 61 4.67 -5.47 -19.30
C SER A 61 5.42 -4.32 -18.62
N ARG A 62 5.87 -3.35 -19.42
CA ARG A 62 6.42 -2.09 -18.90
C ARG A 62 5.39 -1.28 -18.10
N GLY A 63 4.12 -1.42 -18.45
CA GLY A 63 3.01 -0.80 -17.69
C GLY A 63 2.87 -1.39 -16.29
N ALA A 64 3.06 -2.71 -16.15
CA ALA A 64 3.07 -3.36 -14.84
C ALA A 64 4.27 -2.91 -14.00
N VAL A 65 5.46 -2.79 -14.61
CA VAL A 65 6.65 -2.23 -13.94
C VAL A 65 6.40 -0.79 -13.48
N ALA A 66 5.78 0.06 -14.31
CA ALA A 66 5.43 1.43 -13.92
C ALA A 66 4.40 1.47 -12.78
N ALA A 67 3.38 0.60 -12.82
CA ALA A 67 2.42 0.49 -11.72
C ALA A 67 3.08 0.03 -10.41
N LEU A 68 4.02 -0.91 -10.47
CA LEU A 68 4.79 -1.35 -9.30
C LEU A 68 5.59 -0.21 -8.64
N VAL A 69 6.12 0.75 -9.42
CA VAL A 69 6.77 1.95 -8.88
C VAL A 69 5.80 2.76 -8.03
N VAL A 70 4.60 2.99 -8.56
CA VAL A 70 3.55 3.78 -7.90
C VAL A 70 2.96 3.03 -6.71
N LEU A 71 2.61 1.76 -6.85
CA LEU A 71 2.09 0.95 -5.76
C LEU A 71 3.05 0.93 -4.58
N ALA A 72 4.34 0.65 -4.81
CA ALA A 72 5.33 0.68 -3.73
C ALA A 72 5.57 2.08 -3.16
N GLY A 73 5.70 3.09 -4.03
CA GLY A 73 6.09 4.44 -3.58
C GLY A 73 4.95 5.20 -2.94
N ALA A 74 3.80 5.27 -3.63
CA ALA A 74 2.66 6.04 -3.17
C ALA A 74 1.96 5.37 -1.97
N TRP A 75 1.89 4.03 -1.91
CA TRP A 75 1.35 3.35 -0.73
C TRP A 75 2.18 3.65 0.53
N SER A 76 3.51 3.61 0.43
CA SER A 76 4.41 3.97 1.53
C SER A 76 4.37 5.44 1.90
N ALA A 77 4.03 6.33 0.97
CA ALA A 77 3.90 7.76 1.27
C ALA A 77 2.58 8.07 1.97
N PHE A 78 1.46 7.61 1.41
CA PHE A 78 0.12 8.10 1.75
C PHE A 78 -0.68 7.22 2.67
N ALA A 79 -0.69 5.91 2.44
CA ALA A 79 -1.47 5.01 3.26
C ALA A 79 -0.65 4.69 4.52
N GLN A 80 0.50 4.02 4.34
CA GLN A 80 1.06 3.23 5.44
C GLN A 80 2.50 3.55 5.86
N GLY A 81 3.07 4.67 5.43
CA GLY A 81 4.37 5.11 5.95
C GLY A 81 4.30 6.52 6.51
N VAL A 82 4.57 7.53 5.68
CA VAL A 82 4.71 8.92 6.15
C VAL A 82 3.43 9.44 6.80
N VAL A 83 2.29 9.33 6.13
CA VAL A 83 1.00 9.75 6.70
C VAL A 83 0.65 8.90 7.92
N GLY A 84 0.88 7.59 7.90
CA GLY A 84 0.66 6.72 9.06
C GLY A 84 1.36 7.23 10.32
N PHE A 85 2.61 7.70 10.20
CA PHE A 85 3.32 8.36 11.31
C PHE A 85 2.75 9.71 11.73
N VAL A 86 2.12 10.46 10.82
CA VAL A 86 1.42 11.71 11.17
C VAL A 86 0.12 11.39 11.92
N ALA A 87 -0.61 10.35 11.50
CA ALA A 87 -1.86 9.93 12.11
C ALA A 87 -1.65 9.27 13.48
N CYS A 88 -0.59 8.46 13.62
CA CYS A 88 -0.15 7.87 14.89
C CYS A 88 1.37 8.07 15.07
N PRO A 89 1.79 9.17 15.72
CA PRO A 89 3.22 9.43 15.96
C PRO A 89 3.80 8.43 16.98
N PRO A 90 5.08 8.05 16.84
CA PRO A 90 5.72 7.12 17.75
C PRO A 90 5.98 7.79 19.12
N PRO A 91 5.71 7.11 20.25
CA PRO A 91 5.09 5.78 20.34
C PRO A 91 3.59 5.82 20.03
N CYS A 92 3.15 5.00 19.08
CA CYS A 92 1.74 4.95 18.72
C CYS A 92 0.90 4.37 19.87
N GLY A 93 0.02 5.19 20.44
CA GLY A 93 -0.81 4.80 21.59
C GLY A 93 -1.89 3.75 21.27
N GLY A 94 -2.29 3.62 20.00
CA GLY A 94 -3.36 2.72 19.55
C GLY A 94 -2.93 1.26 19.35
N ALA A 95 -1.63 1.00 19.15
CA ALA A 95 -1.09 -0.34 18.96
C ALA A 95 0.38 -0.39 19.38
N THR A 96 0.62 -0.51 20.68
CA THR A 96 1.93 -0.33 21.30
C THR A 96 3.05 -1.08 20.55
N GLY A 97 3.87 -0.32 19.83
CA GLY A 97 5.03 -0.77 19.05
C GLY A 97 4.72 -1.44 17.70
N MET A 98 3.56 -2.08 17.53
CA MET A 98 3.21 -2.79 16.30
C MET A 98 2.92 -1.84 15.13
N GLN A 99 2.17 -0.76 15.38
CA GLN A 99 1.88 0.23 14.34
C GLN A 99 3.16 0.96 13.90
N ASP A 100 4.03 1.31 14.85
CA ASP A 100 5.30 1.98 14.58
C ASP A 100 6.21 1.10 13.70
N ALA A 101 6.29 -0.20 14.01
CA ALA A 101 7.03 -1.16 13.20
C ALA A 101 6.40 -1.32 11.81
N ALA A 102 5.07 -1.43 11.72
CA ALA A 102 4.37 -1.57 10.45
C ALA A 102 4.59 -0.35 9.54
N HIS A 103 4.47 0.87 10.09
CA HIS A 103 4.73 2.11 9.34
C HIS A 103 6.19 2.20 8.88
N PHE A 104 7.13 1.87 9.77
CA PHE A 104 8.55 1.89 9.44
C PHE A 104 8.89 0.90 8.34
N LEU A 105 8.44 -0.36 8.46
CA LEU A 105 8.72 -1.40 7.48
C LEU A 105 8.08 -1.10 6.13
N SER A 106 6.84 -0.61 6.11
CA SER A 106 6.18 -0.17 4.87
C SER A 106 6.95 0.96 4.20
N LEU A 107 7.41 1.96 4.96
CA LEU A 107 8.20 3.07 4.43
C LEU A 107 9.53 2.59 3.84
N VAL A 108 10.30 1.80 4.60
CA VAL A 108 11.62 1.32 4.18
C VAL A 108 11.52 0.42 2.95
N PHE A 109 10.66 -0.61 3.00
CA PHE A 109 10.58 -1.58 1.91
C PHE A 109 9.89 -1.01 0.68
N GLY A 110 8.83 -0.22 0.82
CA GLY A 110 8.19 0.36 -0.36
C GLY A 110 9.00 1.47 -1.01
N ALA A 111 9.74 2.31 -0.26
CA ALA A 111 10.70 3.23 -0.85
C ALA A 111 11.81 2.48 -1.61
N TRP A 112 12.37 1.43 -1.00
CA TRP A 112 13.42 0.64 -1.64
C TRP A 112 12.91 -0.10 -2.89
N ALA A 113 11.73 -0.71 -2.82
CA ALA A 113 11.09 -1.37 -3.95
C ALA A 113 10.75 -0.39 -5.07
N SER A 114 10.22 0.79 -4.75
CA SER A 114 9.91 1.84 -5.70
C SER A 114 11.17 2.31 -6.44
N ILE A 115 12.24 2.66 -5.70
CA ILE A 115 13.52 3.09 -6.30
C ILE A 115 14.14 1.97 -7.16
N GLY A 116 14.17 0.74 -6.65
CA GLY A 116 14.71 -0.41 -7.39
C GLY A 116 13.93 -0.69 -8.68
N THR A 117 12.60 -0.59 -8.62
CA THR A 117 11.73 -0.80 -9.79
C THR A 117 11.82 0.37 -10.78
N ALA A 118 11.97 1.61 -10.31
CA ALA A 118 12.12 2.79 -11.16
C ALA A 118 13.41 2.74 -11.98
N ARG A 119 14.50 2.24 -11.39
CA ARG A 119 15.76 1.98 -12.13
C ARG A 119 15.54 0.94 -13.23
N ALA A 120 14.92 -0.18 -12.90
CA ALA A 120 14.61 -1.23 -13.87
C ALA A 120 13.65 -0.75 -14.99
N PHE A 121 12.71 0.14 -14.66
CA PHE A 121 11.83 0.76 -15.65
C PHE A 121 12.61 1.62 -16.67
N GLY A 122 13.55 2.44 -16.17
CA GLY A 122 14.38 3.33 -16.98
C GLY A 122 15.35 2.61 -17.91
N GLU A 123 15.79 1.41 -17.56
CA GLU A 123 16.67 0.57 -18.38
C GLU A 123 15.94 -0.12 -19.55
N GLY A 124 14.64 -0.35 -19.43
CA GLY A 124 13.89 -1.04 -20.48
C GLY A 124 13.43 -0.11 -21.61
N ALA A 125 13.27 -0.67 -22.81
CA ALA A 125 12.76 0.04 -23.99
C ALA A 125 11.37 -0.50 -24.40
N GLY A 126 10.55 0.36 -25.04
CA GLY A 126 9.27 -0.02 -25.62
C GLY A 126 8.08 0.78 -25.11
N ARG A 127 6.90 0.50 -25.67
CA ARG A 127 5.65 1.20 -25.35
C ARG A 127 5.21 0.88 -23.92
N VAL A 128 4.69 1.89 -23.24
CA VAL A 128 4.17 1.79 -21.88
C VAL A 128 2.65 1.97 -21.93
N SER A 129 1.92 0.97 -21.44
CA SER A 129 0.51 1.18 -21.10
C SER A 129 0.46 1.78 -19.70
N TRP A 130 -0.08 2.99 -19.59
CA TRP A 130 -0.20 3.70 -18.31
C TRP A 130 -1.43 3.28 -17.52
N TRP A 131 -2.27 2.41 -18.08
CA TRP A 131 -3.56 2.10 -17.49
C TRP A 131 -3.47 1.45 -16.10
N PRO A 132 -2.57 0.47 -15.86
CA PRO A 132 -2.38 -0.06 -14.52
C PRO A 132 -1.87 0.98 -13.52
N THR A 133 -1.06 1.94 -13.98
CA THR A 133 -0.56 3.03 -13.13
C THR A 133 -1.67 3.99 -12.75
N VAL A 134 -2.50 4.41 -13.71
CA VAL A 134 -3.65 5.28 -13.42
C VAL A 134 -4.62 4.59 -12.48
N PHE A 135 -4.89 3.31 -12.69
CA PHE A 135 -5.76 2.53 -11.82
C PHE A 135 -5.17 2.39 -10.40
N ALA A 136 -3.86 2.16 -10.27
CA ALA A 136 -3.19 2.16 -8.97
C ALA A 136 -3.33 3.51 -8.25
N VAL A 137 -3.12 4.63 -8.95
CA VAL A 137 -3.31 5.97 -8.36
C VAL A 137 -4.74 6.15 -7.88
N ALA A 138 -5.73 5.77 -8.69
CA ALA A 138 -7.14 5.90 -8.34
C ALA A 138 -7.49 5.11 -7.06
N LEU A 139 -7.03 3.86 -6.95
CA LEU A 139 -7.22 3.04 -5.76
C LEU A 139 -6.54 3.68 -4.55
N ILE A 140 -5.26 4.04 -4.64
CA ILE A 140 -4.51 4.63 -3.50
C ILE A 140 -5.18 5.91 -2.99
N VAL A 141 -5.64 6.78 -3.89
CA VAL A 141 -6.35 8.01 -3.51
C VAL A 141 -7.71 7.68 -2.88
N THR A 142 -8.43 6.70 -3.42
CA THR A 142 -9.73 6.28 -2.89
C THR A 142 -9.58 5.68 -1.50
N GLY A 143 -8.67 4.72 -1.31
CA GLY A 143 -8.35 4.12 -0.02
C GLY A 143 -7.93 5.17 1.02
N PHE A 144 -7.05 6.11 0.66
CA PHE A 144 -6.67 7.21 1.56
C PHE A 144 -7.88 8.05 2.03
N VAL A 145 -8.80 8.36 1.13
CA VAL A 145 -10.02 9.11 1.45
C VAL A 145 -10.94 8.27 2.35
N LEU A 146 -11.17 7.01 2.01
CA LEU A 146 -12.04 6.11 2.77
C LEU A 146 -11.50 5.84 4.17
N GLU A 147 -10.20 5.66 4.32
CA GLU A 147 -9.50 5.52 5.59
C GLU A 147 -9.65 6.78 6.44
N GLY A 148 -9.39 7.96 5.86
CA GLY A 148 -9.58 9.24 6.55
C GLY A 148 -11.02 9.46 7.02
N MET A 149 -12.01 9.09 6.20
CA MET A 149 -13.42 9.13 6.59
C MET A 149 -13.73 8.13 7.70
N THR A 150 -13.15 6.92 7.65
CA THR A 150 -13.32 5.89 8.67
C THR A 150 -12.86 6.42 10.03
N PHE A 151 -11.66 7.02 10.09
CA PHE A 151 -11.14 7.66 11.30
C PHE A 151 -12.02 8.79 11.83
N ALA A 152 -12.66 9.57 10.94
CA ALA A 152 -13.55 10.66 11.36
C ALA A 152 -14.86 10.16 11.99
N THR A 153 -15.30 8.94 11.65
CA THR A 153 -16.56 8.36 12.14
C THR A 153 -16.44 7.50 13.40
N THR A 154 -15.21 7.13 13.79
CA THR A 154 -14.93 6.26 14.94
C THR A 154 -14.40 7.00 16.18
N ARG A 155 -14.23 8.32 16.09
CA ARG A 155 -13.94 9.22 17.23
C ARG A 155 -15.21 9.89 17.74
#